data_AF-A0A7T0P9K9-F1
#
_entry.id   AF-A0A7T0P9K9-F1
#
_cell.length_a   1.000
_cell.length_b   1.000
_cell.length_c   1.000
_cell.angle_alpha   90.00
_cell.angle_beta   90.00
_cell.angle_gamma   90.00
#
_symmetry.space_group_name_H-M   'P 1'
#
loop_
_entity.id
_entity.type
_entity.pdbx_description
1 polymer ?
#
loop_
_entity_poly.entity_id
_entity_poly.type
_entity_poly.pdbx_seq_one_letter_code
_entity_poly.pdbx_strand_id
1 'polypeptide(L)' 'MKSIILCCVLVLCVTIFSLEIAEGTQGNTCGGETCSAAQVCLKGKCVCNEVHCRIRCKYGLKKDENGCEYPCSCAKASQ' A
#
# COMPACT_ATOMS: atom_id res chain seq x y z
N MET A 1 46.96 0.05 -21.27
CA MET A 1 46.78 -0.21 -19.82
C MET A 1 45.90 0.84 -19.15
N LYS A 2 46.24 2.14 -19.18
CA LYS A 2 45.40 3.21 -18.58
C LYS A 2 43.97 3.29 -19.12
N SER A 3 43.76 3.14 -20.44
CA SER A 3 42.40 3.14 -21.02
C SER A 3 41.54 1.93 -20.63
N ILE A 4 42.16 0.78 -20.37
CA ILE A 4 41.44 -0.44 -19.96
C ILE A 4 40.97 -0.30 -18.51
N ILE A 5 41.85 0.25 -17.65
CA ILE A 5 41.52 0.53 -16.24
C ILE A 5 40.39 1.57 -16.17
N LEU A 6 40.44 2.62 -16.98
CA LEU A 6 39.39 3.64 -17.03
C LEU A 6 38.04 3.05 -17.46
N CYS A 7 38.03 2.14 -18.43
CA CYS A 7 36.82 1.47 -18.89
C CYS A 7 36.22 0.55 -17.82
N CYS A 8 37.06 -0.25 -17.14
CA CYS A 8 36.61 -1.12 -16.04
C CYS A 8 36.01 -0.33 -14.87
N VAL A 9 36.61 0.81 -14.50
CA VAL A 9 36.09 1.66 -13.42
C VAL A 9 34.75 2.28 -13.79
N LEU A 10 34.57 2.72 -15.04
CA LEU A 10 33.30 3.26 -15.52
C LEU A 10 32.20 2.20 -15.55
N VAL A 11 32.50 0.99 -16.03
CA VAL A 11 31.52 -0.12 -16.05
C VAL A 11 31.12 -0.52 -14.63
N LEU A 12 32.09 -0.64 -13.71
CA LEU A 12 31.81 -0.92 -12.29
C LEU A 12 30.95 0.18 -11.67
N CYS A 13 31.27 1.46 -11.87
CA CYS A 13 30.48 2.57 -11.37
C CYS A 13 29.04 2.55 -11.91
N VAL A 14 28.83 2.30 -13.20
CA VAL A 14 27.48 2.24 -13.81
C VAL A 14 26.66 1.06 -13.25
N THR A 15 27.30 -0.09 -13.01
CA THR A 15 26.63 -1.25 -12.40
C THR A 15 26.29 -1.03 -10.92
N ILE A 16 27.15 -0.33 -10.17
CA ILE A 16 26.90 0.01 -8.76
C ILE A 16 25.78 1.06 -8.67
N PHE A 17 25.79 2.10 -9.51
CA PHE A 17 24.74 3.13 -9.57
C PHE A 17 23.36 2.57 -9.93
N SER A 18 23.32 1.46 -10.68
CA SER A 18 22.07 0.77 -11.02
C SER A 18 21.53 -0.11 -9.89
N LEU A 19 22.34 -0.43 -8.87
CA LEU A 19 21.95 -1.27 -7.73
C LEU A 19 21.26 -0.48 -6.61
N GLU A 20 21.38 0.86 -6.60
CA GLU A 20 20.78 1.75 -5.60
C GLU A 20 19.30 2.09 -5.83
N ILE A 21 18.65 1.47 -6.82
CA ILE A 21 17.20 1.61 -7.05
C ILE A 21 16.47 0.27 -6.80
N ALA A 22 16.75 -0.37 -5.66
CA ALA A 22 16.00 -1.55 -5.19
C ALA A 22 15.15 -1.28 -3.94
N GLU A 23 15.16 -0.08 -3.36
CA GLU A 23 14.37 0.28 -2.17
C GLU A 23 13.60 1.60 -2.34
N GLY A 24 13.01 1.77 -3.51
CA GLY A 24 11.97 2.77 -3.73
C GLY A 24 10.78 2.08 -4.36
N THR A 25 9.97 1.38 -3.56
CA THR A 25 8.71 0.83 -4.07
C THR A 25 7.88 1.98 -4.62
N GLN A 26 7.49 1.81 -5.87
CA GLN A 26 6.54 2.64 -6.58
C GLN A 26 5.30 2.83 -5.69
N GLY A 27 4.91 4.09 -5.51
CA GLY A 27 3.85 4.48 -4.58
C GLY A 27 2.55 3.70 -4.76
N ASN A 28 2.25 2.86 -3.77
CA ASN A 28 0.90 2.38 -3.43
C ASN A 28 0.82 1.75 -2.02
N THR A 29 1.95 1.60 -1.32
CA THR A 29 2.00 1.00 0.00
C THR A 29 1.86 2.04 1.11
N CYS A 30 1.26 1.64 2.22
CA CYS A 30 1.10 2.38 3.46
C CYS A 30 1.80 1.59 4.57
N GLY A 31 2.97 2.06 5.01
CA GLY A 31 3.73 1.37 6.07
C GLY A 31 4.19 -0.04 5.72
N GLY A 32 4.37 -0.34 4.43
CA GLY A 32 4.78 -1.67 3.95
C GLY A 32 3.63 -2.60 3.55
N GLU A 33 2.38 -2.19 3.70
CA GLU A 33 1.20 -2.95 3.29
C GLU A 33 0.35 -2.19 2.27
N THR A 34 -0.54 -2.89 1.56
CA THR A 34 -1.50 -2.26 0.63
C THR A 34 -2.87 -2.21 1.30
N CYS A 35 -3.44 -1.01 1.44
CA CYS A 35 -4.75 -0.84 2.07
C CYS A 35 -5.89 -1.35 1.18
N SER A 36 -6.97 -1.84 1.80
CA SER A 36 -8.21 -2.19 1.10
C SER A 36 -8.95 -0.95 0.58
N ALA A 37 -9.97 -1.15 -0.26
CA ALA A 37 -10.83 -0.07 -0.76
C ALA A 37 -11.62 0.67 0.35
N ALA A 38 -11.75 0.07 1.53
CA ALA A 38 -12.45 0.65 2.68
C ALA A 38 -11.51 1.43 3.63
N GLN A 39 -10.21 1.41 3.36
CA GLN A 39 -9.18 1.95 4.24
C GLN A 39 -8.50 3.19 3.63
N VAL A 40 -7.94 4.02 4.51
CA VAL A 40 -7.11 5.18 4.18
C VAL A 40 -5.79 5.08 4.94
N CYS A 41 -4.71 5.58 4.33
CA CYS A 41 -3.40 5.59 4.95
C CYS A 41 -3.25 6.80 5.88
N LEU A 42 -3.24 6.59 7.19
CA LEU A 42 -2.96 7.63 8.18
C LEU A 42 -1.71 7.25 8.98
N LYS A 43 -0.70 8.13 8.98
CA LYS A 43 0.56 7.96 9.71
C LYS A 43 1.24 6.60 9.44
N GLY A 44 1.19 6.14 8.18
CA GLY A 44 1.79 4.87 7.77
C GLY A 44 1.04 3.62 8.24
N LYS A 45 -0.25 3.74 8.58
CA LYS A 45 -1.11 2.60 8.91
C LYS A 45 -2.43 2.67 8.13
N CYS A 46 -2.88 1.53 7.63
CA CYS A 46 -4.21 1.40 7.05
C CYS A 46 -5.27 1.43 8.16
N VAL A 47 -6.18 2.39 8.09
CA VAL A 47 -7.30 2.53 9.02
C VAL A 47 -8.61 2.64 8.24
N CYS A 48 -9.71 2.16 8.80
CA CYS A 48 -11.01 2.27 8.13
C CYS A 48 -11.37 3.74 7.92
N ASN A 49 -11.93 4.04 6.75
CA ASN A 49 -12.43 5.36 6.45
C ASN A 49 -13.71 5.64 7.25
N GLU A 50 -13.92 6.88 7.69
CA GLU A 50 -15.07 7.32 8.50
C GLU A 50 -16.34 7.53 7.64
N VAL A 51 -16.60 6.63 6.69
CA VAL A 51 -17.77 6.73 5.81
C VAL A 51 -19.02 6.35 6.60
N HIS A 52 -19.81 7.36 6.97
CA HIS A 52 -21.10 7.14 7.61
C HIS A 52 -22.19 6.88 6.55
N CYS A 53 -22.73 5.66 6.58
CA CYS A 53 -23.85 5.26 5.72
C CYS A 53 -25.19 5.78 6.27
N ARG A 54 -26.08 6.25 5.39
CA ARG A 54 -27.44 6.72 5.78
C ARG A 54 -28.45 5.57 6.00
N ILE A 55 -28.09 4.34 5.64
CA ILE A 55 -28.99 3.19 5.74
C ILE A 55 -29.06 2.67 7.18
N ARG A 56 -30.24 2.22 7.60
CA ARG A 56 -30.44 1.51 8.87
C ARG A 56 -30.66 0.03 8.58
N CYS A 57 -29.81 -0.82 9.12
CA CYS A 57 -29.83 -2.26 8.89
C CYS A 57 -30.14 -3.01 10.19
N LYS A 58 -31.03 -4.02 10.12
CA LYS A 58 -31.44 -4.83 11.28
C LYS A 58 -30.26 -5.45 12.03
N TYR A 59 -29.22 -5.87 11.31
CA TYR A 59 -28.03 -6.53 11.85
C TYR A 59 -26.77 -5.68 11.75
N GLY A 60 -26.90 -4.36 11.51
CA GLY A 60 -25.77 -3.47 11.26
C GLY A 60 -25.25 -3.50 9.82
N LEU A 61 -24.19 -2.72 9.58
CA LEU A 61 -23.50 -2.64 8.30
C LEU A 61 -22.59 -3.86 8.11
N LYS A 62 -22.44 -4.28 6.86
CA LYS A 62 -21.53 -5.34 6.46
C LYS A 62 -20.08 -4.84 6.58
N LYS A 63 -19.27 -5.59 7.31
CA LYS A 63 -17.82 -5.39 7.41
C LYS A 63 -17.05 -6.22 6.36
N ASP A 64 -15.94 -5.66 5.87
CA ASP A 64 -14.92 -6.39 5.10
C ASP A 64 -14.01 -7.22 6.03
N GLU A 65 -13.00 -7.88 5.45
CA GLU A 65 -12.02 -8.70 6.19
C GLU A 65 -11.19 -7.89 7.20
N ASN A 66 -11.10 -6.57 7.00
CA ASN A 66 -10.39 -5.64 7.88
C ASN A 66 -11.31 -5.00 8.94
N GLY A 67 -12.60 -5.38 8.96
CA GLY A 67 -13.59 -4.83 9.89
C GLY A 67 -14.21 -3.50 9.46
N CYS A 68 -13.95 -3.03 8.23
CA CYS A 68 -14.42 -1.74 7.74
C CYS A 68 -15.81 -1.83 7.09
N GLU A 69 -16.64 -0.81 7.29
CA GLU A 69 -18.07 -0.80 6.91
C GLU A 69 -18.32 -0.18 5.51
N TYR A 70 -17.46 -0.50 4.54
CA TYR A 70 -17.56 -0.01 3.16
C TYR A 70 -17.41 -1.16 2.15
N PRO A 71 -18.23 -1.22 1.10
CA PRO A 71 -19.32 -0.30 0.74
C PRO A 71 -20.54 -0.45 1.66
N CYS A 72 -21.39 0.59 1.70
CA CYS A 72 -22.61 0.63 2.52
C CYS A 72 -23.60 -0.48 2.13
N SER A 73 -23.57 -1.60 2.84
CA SER A 73 -24.45 -2.75 2.64
C SER A 73 -24.90 -3.31 3.99
N CYS A 74 -26.10 -3.90 4.04
CA CYS A 74 -26.58 -4.54 5.27
C CYS A 74 -25.96 -5.93 5.43
N ALA A 75 -25.57 -6.26 6.67
CA ALA A 75 -25.18 -7.61 7.01
C ALA A 75 -26.37 -8.57 6.89
N LYS A 76 -26.11 -9.82 6.46
CA LYS A 76 -27.15 -10.86 6.33
C LYS A 76 -27.55 -11.47 7.68
N ALA A 77 -26.63 -11.44 8.65
CA ALA A 77 -26.79 -11.90 10.03
C ALA A 77 -25.95 -10.99 10.95
N SER A 78 -26.12 -11.12 12.27
CA SER A 78 -25.27 -10.42 13.25
C SER A 78 -23.79 -10.75 13.02
N GLN A 79 -22.96 -9.72 12.94
CA GLN A 79 -21.51 -9.82 12.70
C GLN A 79 -20.70 -9.70 13.97
#